data_AF-A0A067PTE2-F1
#
_entry.id   AF-A0A067PTE2-F1
#
_cell.length_a   1.000
_cell.length_b   1.000
_cell.length_c   1.000
_cell.angle_alpha   90.00
_cell.angle_beta   90.00
_cell.angle_gamma   90.00
#
_symmetry.space_group_name_H-M   'P 1'
#
loop_
_entity.id
_entity.type
_entity.pdbx_description
1 polymer ?
#
loop_
_entity_poly.entity_id
_entity_poly.type
_entity_poly.pdbx_seq_one_letter_code
_entity_poly.pdbx_strand_id
1 'polypeptide(L)'
;MIKNIPNKMSDKDLIAYIGRVCPRRIDFLYLRMDFQNGCNVGYAFVNFITVQDLLLFAQTKLGIKWNMYSSEKVLQMSYANYQGKEALVEKFKNSCIMDEREEWRPKIFHSDGPQQGLPEPFPKPTHLRRKERSSHNRGALFVPGVHHHNNVHQQHERTRDSRQDGGGRLDASYYLPPFKRGRPSP
;
A
#
# COMPACT_ATOMS: atom_id res chain seq x y z
N MET A 1 -1.66 -11.27 4.45
CA MET A 1 -0.36 -10.63 4.10
C MET A 1 0.77 -11.54 4.57
N ILE A 2 1.67 -11.90 3.66
CA ILE A 2 2.92 -12.61 3.97
C ILE A 2 4.03 -11.57 4.10
N LYS A 3 4.83 -11.65 5.17
CA LYS A 3 5.86 -10.68 5.54
C LYS A 3 7.24 -11.34 5.66
N ASN A 4 8.26 -10.49 5.76
CA ASN A 4 9.67 -10.86 5.86
C ASN A 4 10.19 -11.66 4.66
N ILE A 5 9.65 -11.40 3.46
CA ILE A 5 10.08 -12.08 2.23
C ILE A 5 11.54 -11.69 1.91
N PRO A 6 12.40 -12.63 1.47
CA PRO A 6 13.74 -12.31 0.98
C PRO A 6 13.67 -11.39 -0.24
N ASN A 7 14.40 -10.27 -0.26
CA ASN A 7 14.25 -9.21 -1.27
C ASN A 7 14.52 -9.67 -2.72
N LYS A 8 15.31 -10.73 -2.90
CA LYS A 8 15.63 -11.32 -4.21
C LYS A 8 14.54 -12.25 -4.74
N MET A 9 13.56 -12.62 -3.91
CA MET A 9 12.49 -13.52 -4.30
C MET A 9 11.57 -12.85 -5.33
N SER A 10 11.31 -13.55 -6.43
CA SER A 10 10.32 -13.14 -7.42
C SER A 10 8.91 -13.58 -7.03
N ASP A 11 7.91 -13.04 -7.72
CA ASP A 11 6.54 -13.50 -7.66
C ASP A 11 6.40 -14.98 -8.06
N LYS A 12 7.12 -15.42 -9.10
CA LYS A 12 7.18 -16.82 -9.54
C LYS A 12 7.75 -17.72 -8.45
N ASP A 13 8.84 -17.31 -7.80
CA ASP A 13 9.41 -18.05 -6.68
C ASP A 13 8.40 -18.17 -5.53
N LEU A 14 7.66 -17.08 -5.25
CA LEU A 14 6.69 -17.06 -4.15
C LEU A 14 5.49 -17.96 -4.45
N ILE A 15 4.98 -17.94 -5.69
CA ILE A 15 3.95 -18.85 -6.16
C ILE A 15 4.42 -20.30 -6.02
N ALA A 16 5.64 -20.62 -6.47
CA ALA A 16 6.21 -21.96 -6.34
C ALA A 16 6.39 -22.38 -4.87
N TYR A 17 6.84 -21.46 -4.02
CA TYR A 17 7.01 -21.70 -2.58
C TYR A 17 5.68 -22.04 -1.89
N ILE A 18 4.61 -21.28 -2.20
CA ILE A 18 3.26 -21.56 -1.70
C ILE A 18 2.75 -22.88 -2.29
N GLY A 19 2.98 -23.12 -3.58
CA GLY A 19 2.52 -24.31 -4.30
C GLY A 19 3.09 -25.63 -3.77
N ARG A 20 4.25 -25.61 -3.08
CA ARG A 20 4.80 -26.79 -2.39
C ARG A 20 3.93 -27.29 -1.23
N VAL A 21 3.08 -26.42 -0.66
CA VAL A 21 2.17 -26.77 0.44
C VAL A 21 0.72 -26.76 -0.05
N CYS A 22 0.35 -25.72 -0.80
CA CYS A 22 -1.02 -25.45 -1.24
C CYS A 22 -1.06 -25.27 -2.77
N PRO A 23 -0.92 -26.35 -3.56
CA PRO A 23 -0.83 -26.27 -5.02
C PRO A 23 -2.16 -25.77 -5.62
N ARG A 24 -2.12 -24.68 -6.40
CA ARG A 24 -3.28 -24.08 -7.07
C ARG A 24 -4.42 -23.69 -6.10
N ARG A 25 -4.06 -23.26 -4.88
CA ARG A 25 -5.02 -22.88 -3.81
C ARG A 25 -5.04 -21.39 -3.46
N ILE A 26 -4.50 -20.55 -4.33
CA ILE A 26 -4.56 -19.09 -4.22
C ILE A 26 -5.21 -18.52 -5.47
N ASP A 27 -5.94 -17.43 -5.31
CA ASP A 27 -6.66 -16.74 -6.40
C ASP A 27 -6.28 -15.26 -6.55
N PHE A 28 -5.42 -14.76 -5.66
CA PHE A 28 -4.78 -13.46 -5.76
C PHE A 28 -3.35 -13.50 -5.19
N LEU A 29 -2.39 -12.91 -5.90
CA LEU A 29 -1.04 -12.67 -5.39
C LEU A 29 -0.50 -11.33 -5.89
N TYR A 30 0.04 -10.53 -4.97
CA TYR A 30 0.79 -9.33 -5.30
C TYR A 30 2.01 -9.21 -4.38
N LEU A 31 3.19 -9.47 -4.93
CA LEU A 31 4.47 -9.17 -4.29
C LEU A 31 4.84 -7.72 -4.59
N ARG A 32 4.98 -6.90 -3.55
CA ARG A 32 5.28 -5.49 -3.77
C ARG A 32 6.76 -5.28 -4.08
N MET A 33 7.01 -4.52 -5.14
CA MET A 33 8.35 -4.23 -5.65
C MET A 33 8.77 -2.79 -5.34
N ASP A 34 10.05 -2.61 -5.07
CA ASP A 34 10.76 -1.34 -5.16
C ASP A 34 11.26 -1.19 -6.60
N PHE A 35 10.72 -0.20 -7.32
CA PHE A 35 11.01 0.01 -8.74
C PHE A 35 12.41 0.57 -8.99
N GLN A 36 13.01 1.25 -8.02
CA GLN A 36 14.34 1.82 -8.16
C GLN A 36 15.41 0.72 -8.02
N ASN A 37 15.23 -0.13 -7.02
CA ASN A 37 16.20 -1.19 -6.70
C ASN A 37 15.90 -2.53 -7.39
N GLY A 38 14.74 -2.66 -8.04
CA GLY A 38 14.34 -3.88 -8.75
C GLY A 38 14.15 -5.10 -7.83
N CYS A 39 13.93 -4.89 -6.53
CA CYS A 39 13.79 -5.94 -5.53
C CYS A 39 12.45 -5.82 -4.79
N ASN A 40 11.98 -6.88 -4.12
CA ASN A 40 10.76 -6.77 -3.34
C ASN A 40 10.99 -6.02 -2.01
N VAL A 41 9.94 -5.40 -1.49
CA VAL A 41 9.98 -4.65 -0.22
C VAL A 41 9.73 -5.54 1.02
N GLY A 42 9.75 -6.86 0.86
CA GLY A 42 9.66 -7.81 1.95
C GLY A 42 8.24 -8.24 2.35
N TYR A 43 7.22 -7.89 1.58
CA TYR A 43 5.85 -8.38 1.83
C TYR A 43 5.02 -8.58 0.56
N ALA A 44 4.02 -9.45 0.66
CA ALA A 44 3.06 -9.75 -0.38
C ALA A 44 1.62 -9.85 0.15
N PHE A 45 0.67 -9.48 -0.68
CA PHE A 45 -0.74 -9.81 -0.50
C PHE A 45 -1.02 -11.13 -1.20
N VAL A 46 -1.63 -12.07 -0.48
CA VAL A 46 -1.99 -13.39 -1.00
C VAL A 46 -3.39 -13.69 -0.49
N ASN A 47 -4.30 -14.07 -1.39
CA ASN A 47 -5.62 -14.58 -1.04
C ASN A 47 -5.65 -16.09 -1.32
N PHE A 48 -5.95 -16.87 -0.29
CA PHE A 48 -6.21 -18.30 -0.42
C PHE A 48 -7.67 -18.50 -0.78
N ILE A 49 -7.95 -19.51 -1.60
CA ILE A 49 -9.32 -19.81 -2.07
C ILE A 49 -10.20 -20.23 -0.88
N THR A 50 -9.64 -21.06 0.02
CA THR A 50 -10.35 -21.49 1.24
C THR A 50 -9.57 -21.12 2.50
N VAL A 51 -10.29 -20.99 3.61
CA VAL A 51 -9.68 -20.76 4.93
C VAL A 51 -8.84 -21.98 5.34
N GLN A 52 -9.24 -23.18 4.95
CA GLN A 52 -8.51 -24.41 5.24
C GLN A 52 -7.13 -24.42 4.57
N ASP A 53 -7.04 -23.95 3.32
CA ASP A 53 -5.74 -23.81 2.63
C ASP A 53 -4.83 -22.79 3.33
N LEU A 54 -5.39 -21.66 3.79
CA LEU A 54 -4.67 -20.67 4.57
C LEU A 54 -4.13 -21.27 5.88
N LEU A 55 -4.97 -22.01 6.61
CA LEU A 55 -4.60 -22.64 7.87
C LEU A 55 -3.50 -23.69 7.68
N LEU A 56 -3.62 -24.53 6.65
CA LEU A 56 -2.60 -25.51 6.29
C LEU A 56 -1.26 -24.83 5.99
N PHE A 57 -1.28 -23.76 5.18
CA PHE A 57 -0.07 -23.00 4.87
C PHE A 57 0.55 -22.37 6.13
N ALA A 58 -0.27 -21.75 6.97
CA ALA A 58 0.17 -21.11 8.20
C ALA A 58 0.80 -22.13 9.16
N GLN A 59 0.15 -23.27 9.41
CA GLN A 59 0.70 -24.33 10.26
C GLN A 59 2.04 -24.86 9.74
N THR A 60 2.20 -24.94 8.42
CA THR A 60 3.42 -25.50 7.80
C THR A 60 4.58 -24.51 7.75
N LYS A 61 4.31 -23.21 7.56
CA LYS A 61 5.34 -22.23 7.20
C LYS A 61 5.49 -21.03 8.14
N LEU A 62 4.50 -20.75 8.99
CA LEU A 62 4.59 -19.62 9.92
C LEU A 62 5.71 -19.85 10.94
N GLY A 63 6.58 -18.85 11.13
CA GLY A 63 7.70 -18.96 12.06
C GLY A 63 8.89 -19.77 11.53
N ILE A 64 8.84 -20.25 10.29
CA ILE A 64 9.93 -20.99 9.65
C ILE A 64 10.83 -20.05 8.85
N LYS A 65 12.15 -20.29 8.86
CA LYS A 65 13.10 -19.58 8.01
C LYS A 65 12.81 -19.85 6.53
N TRP A 66 13.03 -18.85 5.68
CA TRP A 66 12.81 -19.03 4.24
C TRP A 66 13.77 -20.04 3.61
N ASN A 67 14.97 -20.22 4.18
CA ASN A 67 16.02 -21.13 3.69
C ASN A 67 16.33 -20.97 2.20
N MET A 68 16.20 -19.73 1.70
CA MET A 68 16.47 -19.34 0.31
C MET A 68 17.31 -18.07 0.31
N TYR A 69 18.16 -17.92 -0.69
CA TYR A 69 19.00 -16.73 -0.89
C TYR A 69 19.90 -16.38 0.32
N SER A 70 20.33 -17.39 1.08
CA SER A 70 21.05 -17.23 2.36
C SER A 70 20.37 -16.27 3.34
N SER A 71 19.05 -16.15 3.26
CA SER A 71 18.29 -15.23 4.10
C SER A 71 18.01 -15.88 5.46
N GLU A 72 18.39 -15.17 6.53
CA GLU A 72 18.03 -15.54 7.90
C GLU A 72 16.60 -15.13 8.29
N LYS A 73 15.89 -14.46 7.37
CA LYS A 73 14.52 -13.99 7.63
C LYS A 73 13.61 -15.17 7.96
N VAL A 74 12.66 -14.91 8.85
CA VAL A 74 11.63 -15.84 9.28
C VAL A 74 10.28 -15.40 8.73
N LEU A 75 9.54 -16.32 8.09
CA LEU A 75 8.24 -16.03 7.51
C LEU A 75 7.25 -15.63 8.59
N GLN A 76 6.62 -14.48 8.38
CA GLN A 76 5.53 -13.98 9.23
C GLN A 76 4.26 -13.78 8.40
N MET A 77 3.12 -13.83 9.07
CA MET A 77 1.82 -13.56 8.45
C MET A 77 0.99 -12.62 9.32
N SER A 78 0.12 -11.85 8.68
CA SER A 78 -0.94 -11.10 9.34
C SER A 78 -2.12 -10.96 8.39
N TYR A 79 -3.31 -10.70 8.92
CA TYR A 79 -4.45 -10.31 8.09
C TYR A 79 -4.15 -9.01 7.35
N ALA A 80 -4.66 -8.91 6.11
CA ALA A 80 -4.61 -7.67 5.34
C ALA A 80 -5.82 -6.80 5.68
N ASN A 81 -5.71 -5.49 5.45
CA ASN A 81 -6.84 -4.58 5.66
C ASN A 81 -7.95 -4.77 4.60
N TYR A 82 -7.57 -5.17 3.39
CA TYR A 82 -8.48 -5.57 2.33
C TYR A 82 -8.53 -7.11 2.29
N GLN A 83 -9.73 -7.67 2.39
CA GLN A 83 -9.97 -9.12 2.47
C GLN A 83 -10.81 -9.58 1.28
N GLY A 84 -10.47 -10.74 0.71
CA GLY A 84 -11.13 -11.30 -0.47
C GLY A 84 -10.56 -10.82 -1.80
N LYS A 85 -10.72 -11.65 -2.83
CA LYS A 85 -10.20 -11.42 -4.18
C LYS A 85 -10.82 -10.16 -4.81
N GLU A 86 -12.13 -9.97 -4.67
CA GLU A 86 -12.87 -8.87 -5.28
C GLU A 86 -12.41 -7.52 -4.75
N ALA A 87 -12.25 -7.41 -3.43
CA ALA A 87 -11.77 -6.19 -2.79
C ALA A 87 -10.33 -5.85 -3.20
N LEU A 88 -9.47 -6.87 -3.34
CA LEU A 88 -8.10 -6.71 -3.81
C LEU A 88 -8.06 -6.30 -5.29
N VAL A 89 -8.86 -6.93 -6.15
CA VAL A 89 -8.99 -6.54 -7.55
C VAL A 89 -9.48 -5.11 -7.69
N GLU A 90 -10.52 -4.71 -6.96
CA GLU A 90 -11.01 -3.31 -6.96
C GLU A 90 -9.94 -2.32 -6.53
N LYS A 91 -9.14 -2.69 -5.52
CA LYS A 91 -8.04 -1.87 -5.02
C LYS A 91 -6.96 -1.64 -6.08
N PHE A 92 -6.61 -2.67 -6.84
CA PHE A 92 -5.48 -2.62 -7.76
C PHE A 92 -5.84 -2.31 -9.21
N LYS A 93 -7.07 -2.59 -9.68
CA LYS A 93 -7.47 -2.36 -11.08
C LYS A 93 -7.34 -0.91 -11.54
N ASN A 94 -7.46 0.04 -10.61
CA ASN A 94 -7.34 1.47 -10.87
C ASN A 94 -6.01 2.07 -10.33
N SER A 95 -5.03 1.22 -10.00
CA SER A 95 -3.73 1.64 -9.47
C SER A 95 -2.70 1.74 -10.60
N CYS A 96 -1.78 2.70 -10.49
CA CYS A 96 -0.65 2.90 -11.41
C CYS A 96 0.25 1.67 -11.54
N ILE A 97 0.23 0.75 -10.57
CA ILE A 97 0.96 -0.53 -10.66
C ILE A 97 0.59 -1.33 -11.91
N MET A 98 -0.64 -1.18 -12.41
CA MET A 98 -1.11 -1.89 -13.61
C MET A 98 -0.43 -1.40 -14.90
N ASP A 99 0.26 -0.27 -14.87
CA ASP A 99 1.04 0.27 -16.00
C ASP A 99 2.52 -0.15 -15.94
N GLU A 100 2.99 -0.70 -14.82
CA GLU A 100 4.37 -1.15 -14.63
C GLU A 100 4.63 -2.48 -15.37
N ARG A 101 5.85 -3.04 -15.29
CA ARG A 101 6.18 -4.32 -15.93
C ARG A 101 5.29 -5.46 -15.41
N GLU A 102 4.87 -6.37 -16.29
CA GLU A 102 3.92 -7.45 -15.96
C GLU A 102 4.34 -8.31 -14.76
N GLU A 103 5.64 -8.56 -14.64
CA GLU A 103 6.24 -9.30 -13.52
C GLU A 103 5.99 -8.64 -12.17
N TRP A 104 5.83 -7.32 -12.14
CA TRP A 104 5.59 -6.54 -10.93
C TRP A 104 4.12 -6.28 -10.66
N ARG A 105 3.22 -6.67 -11.58
CA ARG A 105 1.78 -6.49 -11.42
C ARG A 105 1.18 -7.55 -10.49
N PRO A 106 0.09 -7.21 -9.79
CA PRO A 106 -0.79 -8.19 -9.15
C PRO A 106 -1.24 -9.27 -10.14
N LYS A 107 -1.36 -10.49 -9.64
CA LYS A 107 -1.76 -11.69 -10.37
C LYS A 107 -3.04 -12.23 -9.76
N ILE A 108 -3.95 -12.67 -10.61
CA ILE A 108 -5.17 -13.35 -10.20
C ILE A 108 -5.24 -14.72 -10.87
N PHE A 109 -5.96 -15.62 -10.21
CA PHE A 109 -6.18 -16.97 -10.69
C PHE A 109 -7.65 -17.34 -10.52
N HIS A 110 -8.15 -18.25 -11.35
CA HIS A 110 -9.53 -18.72 -11.24
C HIS A 110 -9.77 -19.34 -9.85
N SER A 111 -10.84 -18.91 -9.17
CA SER A 111 -11.14 -19.36 -7.80
C SER A 111 -11.85 -20.72 -7.77
N ASP A 112 -12.51 -21.10 -8.87
CA ASP A 112 -13.27 -22.35 -8.99
C ASP A 112 -13.21 -22.92 -10.43
N GLY A 113 -13.92 -24.03 -10.62
CA GLY A 113 -14.10 -24.68 -11.92
C GLY A 113 -12.87 -25.46 -12.44
N PRO A 114 -12.92 -25.95 -13.68
CA PRO A 114 -11.84 -26.74 -14.28
C PRO A 114 -10.51 -25.99 -14.36
N GLN A 115 -10.56 -24.66 -14.37
CA GLN A 115 -9.41 -23.78 -14.47
C GLN A 115 -8.89 -23.32 -13.11
N GLN A 116 -9.45 -23.78 -11.99
CA GLN A 116 -9.09 -23.32 -10.64
C GLN A 116 -7.57 -23.22 -10.42
N GLY A 117 -7.08 -22.07 -9.99
CA GLY A 117 -5.66 -21.81 -9.74
C GLY A 117 -4.79 -21.66 -10.99
N LEU A 118 -5.38 -21.65 -12.20
CA LEU A 118 -4.69 -21.18 -13.42
C LEU A 118 -4.77 -19.65 -13.53
N PRO A 119 -3.79 -18.99 -14.18
CA PRO A 119 -3.78 -17.54 -14.35
C PRO A 119 -5.05 -17.02 -15.03
N GLU A 120 -5.58 -15.93 -14.50
CA GLU A 120 -6.74 -15.21 -15.04
C GLU A 120 -6.31 -13.78 -15.44
N PRO A 121 -6.82 -13.22 -16.55
CA PRO A 121 -6.49 -11.85 -16.96
C PRO A 121 -7.06 -10.81 -15.98
N PHE A 122 -6.24 -9.83 -15.58
CA PHE A 122 -6.69 -8.78 -14.68
C PHE A 122 -7.78 -7.90 -15.31
N PRO A 123 -8.88 -7.58 -14.60
CA PRO A 123 -9.96 -6.73 -15.14
C PRO A 123 -9.48 -5.33 -15.55
N LYS A 124 -10.10 -4.78 -16.60
CA LYS A 124 -9.78 -3.44 -17.11
C LYS A 124 -10.12 -2.34 -16.08
N PRO A 125 -9.35 -1.23 -16.04
CA PRO A 125 -9.66 -0.09 -15.18
C PRO A 125 -11.04 0.50 -15.49
N THR A 126 -11.79 0.87 -14.45
CA THR A 126 -13.12 1.49 -14.59
C THR A 126 -13.10 2.99 -14.28
N HIS A 127 -12.07 3.51 -13.59
CA HIS A 127 -12.01 4.91 -13.14
C HIS A 127 -10.65 5.56 -13.39
N LEU A 128 -10.53 6.29 -14.51
CA LEU A 128 -9.29 6.94 -14.95
C LEU A 128 -8.78 8.02 -13.97
N ARG A 129 -9.65 8.84 -13.37
CA ARG A 129 -9.25 9.85 -12.35
C ARG A 129 -8.66 9.23 -11.07
N ARG A 130 -9.04 8.00 -10.71
CA ARG A 130 -8.40 7.29 -9.58
C ARG A 130 -6.99 6.84 -9.95
N LYS A 131 -6.79 6.42 -11.20
CA LYS A 131 -5.50 6.02 -11.76
C LYS A 131 -4.50 7.19 -11.76
N GLU A 132 -4.92 8.36 -12.22
CA GLU A 132 -4.10 9.58 -12.22
C GLU A 132 -3.64 10.01 -10.82
N ARG A 133 -4.50 9.89 -9.79
CA ARG A 133 -4.09 10.21 -8.41
C ARG A 133 -3.11 9.17 -7.84
N SER A 134 -3.23 7.92 -8.24
CA SER A 134 -2.35 6.85 -7.77
C SER A 134 -0.91 6.98 -8.30
N SER A 135 -0.72 7.56 -9.49
CA SER A 135 0.63 7.81 -10.02
C SER A 135 1.40 8.85 -9.19
N HIS A 136 0.71 9.87 -8.66
CA HIS A 136 1.30 10.88 -7.78
C HIS A 136 1.69 10.32 -6.40
N ASN A 137 1.00 9.27 -5.92
CA ASN A 137 1.25 8.61 -4.63
C ASN A 137 2.00 7.27 -4.75
N ARG A 138 2.83 7.10 -5.79
CA ARG A 138 3.50 5.83 -6.14
C ARG A 138 4.21 5.15 -4.95
N GLY A 139 4.86 5.95 -4.09
CA GLY A 139 5.53 5.49 -2.87
C GLY A 139 4.59 5.22 -1.67
N ALA A 140 3.42 5.85 -1.63
CA ALA A 140 2.51 5.86 -0.48
C ALA A 140 1.39 4.81 -0.52
N LEU A 141 1.40 3.90 -1.50
CA LEU A 141 0.31 2.95 -1.72
C LEU A 141 0.02 1.98 -0.55
N PHE A 142 0.90 1.89 0.47
CA PHE A 142 0.51 1.55 1.85
C PHE A 142 1.69 1.74 2.84
N VAL A 143 1.55 2.63 3.82
CA VAL A 143 2.30 2.60 5.09
C VAL A 143 1.25 2.44 6.19
N PRO A 144 1.24 1.35 6.98
CA PRO A 144 0.31 1.24 8.10
C PRO A 144 0.79 2.16 9.24
N GLY A 145 0.03 3.24 9.51
CA GLY A 145 -0.07 3.80 10.86
C GLY A 145 0.89 4.92 11.30
N VAL A 146 1.27 5.87 10.45
CA VAL A 146 1.95 7.09 10.95
C VAL A 146 1.19 8.34 10.51
N HIS A 147 0.52 9.00 11.46
CA HIS A 147 0.01 10.36 11.29
C HIS A 147 1.20 11.28 11.09
N HIS A 148 1.40 11.81 9.89
CA HIS A 148 2.37 12.89 9.66
C HIS A 148 1.63 14.23 9.66
N HIS A 149 1.83 14.97 10.74
CA HIS A 149 1.43 16.36 10.85
C HIS A 149 2.43 17.18 10.01
N ASN A 150 2.04 17.52 8.78
CA ASN A 150 2.89 18.35 7.92
C ASN A 150 2.85 19.79 8.40
N ASN A 151 3.88 20.21 9.14
CA ASN A 151 4.19 21.61 9.34
C ASN A 151 5.13 22.05 8.21
N VAL A 152 4.56 22.63 7.15
CA VAL A 152 5.34 23.18 6.03
C VAL A 152 5.67 24.63 6.37
N HIS A 153 6.87 24.86 6.92
CA HIS A 153 7.49 26.18 6.90
C HIS A 153 7.95 26.48 5.48
N GLN A 154 7.19 27.35 4.81
CA GLN A 154 7.48 27.86 3.48
C GLN A 154 8.43 29.07 3.62
N GLN A 155 9.74 28.84 3.43
CA GLN A 155 10.70 29.94 3.17
C GLN A 155 10.61 30.30 1.69
N HIS A 156 9.99 31.43 1.38
CA HIS A 156 10.16 32.11 0.09
C HIS A 156 11.23 33.18 0.26
N GLU A 157 12.42 32.93 -0.30
CA GLU A 157 13.34 34.00 -0.69
C GLU A 157 12.74 34.74 -1.90
N ARG A 158 12.53 36.05 -1.76
CA ARG A 158 12.37 36.96 -2.90
C ARG A 158 13.22 38.21 -2.67
N THR A 159 14.30 38.25 -3.44
CA THR A 159 14.92 39.40 -4.11
C THR A 159 14.52 40.80 -3.64
N ARG A 160 15.53 41.53 -3.14
CA ARG A 160 15.57 42.98 -2.93
C ARG A 160 15.42 43.71 -4.26
N ASP A 161 14.51 44.67 -4.34
CA ASP A 161 14.71 45.89 -5.11
C ASP A 161 13.97 47.07 -4.48
N SER A 162 14.47 48.26 -4.75
CA SER A 162 14.42 49.47 -3.92
C SER A 162 13.41 50.49 -4.48
N ARG A 163 12.67 51.22 -3.62
CA ARG A 163 12.44 52.70 -3.68
C ARG A 163 11.28 53.18 -2.76
N GLN A 164 11.53 54.34 -2.13
CA GLN A 164 10.64 55.24 -1.36
C GLN A 164 9.40 55.67 -2.18
N ASP A 165 8.27 56.16 -1.67
CA ASP A 165 8.06 57.19 -0.64
C ASP A 165 6.54 57.36 -0.33
N GLY A 166 6.19 57.95 0.83
CA GLY A 166 5.00 58.85 0.95
C GLY A 166 3.66 58.37 1.56
N GLY A 167 3.52 58.52 2.89
CA GLY A 167 2.47 59.30 3.57
C GLY A 167 0.97 58.91 3.56
N GLY A 168 0.40 58.72 4.76
CA GLY A 168 -1.06 58.84 4.99
C GLY A 168 -1.57 58.24 6.31
N ARG A 169 -1.76 59.09 7.33
CA ARG A 169 -2.35 58.77 8.66
C ARG A 169 -3.85 58.44 8.58
N LEU A 170 -4.37 57.77 9.63
CA LEU A 170 -5.66 57.90 10.36
C LEU A 170 -6.08 56.51 10.90
N ASP A 171 -6.80 56.30 12.00
CA ASP A 171 -6.79 56.78 13.39
C ASP A 171 -7.40 55.61 14.23
N ALA A 172 -7.30 55.74 15.54
CA ALA A 172 -7.52 54.86 16.67
C ALA A 172 -8.79 53.99 16.78
N SER A 173 -8.70 53.10 17.78
CA SER A 173 -9.77 52.54 18.64
C SER A 173 -10.59 51.39 18.02
N TYR A 174 -10.71 50.19 18.61
CA TYR A 174 -11.09 49.92 20.00
C TYR A 174 -10.53 48.58 20.55
N TYR A 175 -10.35 48.62 21.87
CA TYR A 175 -9.99 47.61 22.87
C TYR A 175 -10.63 46.20 22.76
N LEU A 176 -9.81 45.15 22.95
CA LEU A 176 -10.13 43.94 23.74
C LEU A 176 -10.09 44.32 25.25
N PRO A 177 -10.71 43.62 26.25
CA PRO A 177 -10.63 42.17 26.47
C PRO A 177 -11.87 41.57 27.23
N PRO A 178 -11.82 40.57 28.16
CA PRO A 178 -12.27 39.20 27.91
C PRO A 178 -13.22 38.56 28.98
N PHE A 179 -13.52 37.26 28.80
CA PHE A 179 -13.98 36.25 29.79
C PHE A 179 -15.38 36.34 30.44
N LYS A 180 -16.15 35.23 30.39
CA LYS A 180 -16.51 34.42 31.59
C LYS A 180 -17.24 33.11 31.25
N ARG A 181 -16.92 32.08 32.05
CA ARG A 181 -17.49 30.72 32.06
C ARG A 181 -18.87 30.73 32.73
N GLY A 182 -19.77 29.85 32.29
CA GLY A 182 -21.01 29.50 33.00
C GLY A 182 -21.29 28.00 32.89
N ARG A 183 -21.47 27.34 34.02
CA ARG A 183 -21.84 25.91 34.20
C ARG A 183 -23.38 25.76 34.33
N PRO A 184 -23.93 24.52 34.39
CA PRO A 184 -25.19 24.13 33.75
C PRO A 184 -26.39 24.00 34.71
N SER A 185 -27.58 23.73 34.17
CA SER A 185 -28.78 23.15 34.84
C SER A 185 -29.82 22.72 33.78
N PRO A 186 -30.87 21.95 34.11
CA PRO A 186 -31.11 21.11 35.29
C PRO A 186 -31.03 19.60 35.01
#